data_AF-A0A851CMG7-F1
#
_entry.id   AF-A0A851CMG7-F1
#
_cell.length_a   1.000
_cell.length_b   1.000
_cell.length_c   1.000
_cell.angle_alpha   90.00
_cell.angle_beta   90.00
_cell.angle_gamma   90.00
#
_symmetry.space_group_name_H-M   'P 1'
#
loop_
_entity.id
_entity.type
_entity.pdbx_description
1 polymer ?
#
loop_
_entity_poly.entity_id
_entity_poly.type
_entity_poly.pdbx_seq_one_letter_code
_entity_poly.pdbx_strand_id
1 'polypeptide(L)'
;MALEEKREKRPPVTPMMIEEEAALRNGSRGLPPGPWAEAAGPRPRTTERHIAVHKRLVLGFAVSILALLAVTMIAVLLSVRFEECGTAADGPPRASEEEARGGEAAEVEEEEEEWQRRQELPPWARPRLPRHLRPLHYNLMLSAFMENFTFSGEVNVQLEVHNASRYIVLHAHRMHIEAVRVQRSYNLKIIYNALIENELLGFFRSSYVLHGERR
;
A
#
# COMPACT_ATOMS: atom_id res chain seq x y z
N MET A 1 -22.38 -11.57 75.15
CA MET A 1 -21.36 -10.99 74.26
C MET A 1 -20.38 -12.11 73.96
N ALA A 2 -20.47 -12.83 72.83
CA ALA A 2 -20.18 -12.39 71.45
C ALA A 2 -18.66 -12.07 71.32
N LEU A 3 -17.87 -12.62 70.39
CA LEU A 3 -18.14 -13.12 69.05
C LEU A 3 -17.12 -14.19 68.60
N GLU A 4 -17.57 -14.99 67.63
CA GLU A 4 -16.89 -16.08 66.93
C GLU A 4 -15.78 -15.66 65.93
N GLU A 5 -14.99 -16.70 65.66
CA GLU A 5 -14.07 -17.02 64.56
C GLU A 5 -14.45 -16.55 63.14
N LYS A 6 -13.44 -16.16 62.34
CA LYS A 6 -13.37 -16.53 60.91
C LYS A 6 -11.96 -16.36 60.34
N ARG A 7 -11.21 -17.47 60.19
CA ARG A 7 -10.02 -17.49 59.32
C ARG A 7 -10.26 -18.47 58.17
N GLU A 8 -10.28 -17.89 56.99
CA GLU A 8 -10.60 -18.51 55.71
C GLU A 8 -9.63 -19.63 55.31
N LYS A 9 -10.19 -20.79 54.91
CA LYS A 9 -9.47 -21.99 54.47
C LYS A 9 -9.03 -21.82 53.01
N ARG A 10 -7.73 -21.97 52.73
CA ARG A 10 -7.21 -22.14 51.36
C ARG A 10 -7.26 -23.63 50.99
N PRO A 11 -7.72 -24.02 49.79
CA PRO A 11 -7.65 -25.41 49.33
C PRO A 11 -6.21 -25.77 48.90
N PRO A 12 -5.80 -27.04 49.02
CA PRO A 12 -4.45 -27.47 48.65
C PRO A 12 -4.27 -27.59 47.13
N VAL A 13 -3.08 -27.20 46.66
CA VAL A 13 -2.62 -27.39 45.28
C VAL A 13 -2.18 -28.84 45.11
N THR A 14 -2.81 -29.59 44.22
CA THR A 14 -2.35 -30.91 43.78
C THR A 14 -1.32 -30.77 42.66
N PRO A 15 -0.19 -31.48 42.71
CA PRO A 15 0.70 -31.59 41.56
C PRO A 15 0.11 -32.57 40.56
N MET A 16 -0.17 -32.10 39.34
CA MET A 16 -0.60 -32.95 38.23
C MET A 16 0.63 -33.67 37.69
N MET A 17 0.63 -34.99 37.86
CA MET A 17 1.72 -35.88 37.48
C MET A 17 1.98 -35.81 35.97
N ILE A 18 3.24 -35.61 35.60
CA ILE A 18 3.75 -35.85 34.25
C ILE A 18 4.05 -37.35 34.21
N GLU A 19 3.14 -38.14 33.68
CA GLU A 19 3.44 -39.49 33.21
C GLU A 19 3.89 -39.39 31.75
N GLU A 20 5.20 -39.18 31.60
CA GLU A 20 5.94 -39.55 30.39
C GLU A 20 6.49 -40.95 30.64
N GLU A 21 6.12 -41.93 29.81
CA GLU A 21 7.03 -42.95 29.27
C GLU A 21 6.26 -44.06 28.52
N ALA A 22 6.90 -44.52 27.45
CA ALA A 22 6.84 -45.88 26.90
C ALA A 22 5.54 -46.39 26.25
N ALA A 23 5.28 -45.91 25.02
CA ALA A 23 4.66 -46.74 23.98
C ALA A 23 5.35 -46.56 22.62
N LEU A 24 6.67 -46.79 22.58
CA LEU A 24 7.36 -47.11 21.33
C LEU A 24 7.30 -48.63 21.12
N ARG A 25 6.68 -49.04 20.00
CA ARG A 25 6.90 -50.28 19.20
C ARG A 25 5.61 -51.04 18.89
N ASN A 26 4.94 -50.66 17.80
CA ASN A 26 4.81 -51.50 16.61
C ASN A 26 3.82 -50.89 15.62
N GLY A 27 4.15 -51.00 14.33
CA GLY A 27 3.14 -51.21 13.29
C GLY A 27 2.39 -49.97 12.83
N SER A 28 2.93 -49.37 11.76
CA SER A 28 2.17 -48.79 10.65
C SER A 28 0.77 -49.38 10.46
N ARG A 29 -0.28 -48.58 10.74
CA ARG A 29 -1.60 -48.63 10.08
C ARG A 29 -2.39 -47.37 10.42
N GLY A 30 -3.03 -46.80 9.40
CA GLY A 30 -3.47 -45.42 9.34
C GLY A 30 -4.41 -44.94 10.44
N LEU A 31 -4.21 -43.68 10.83
CA LEU A 31 -5.22 -42.87 11.50
C LEU A 31 -6.44 -42.74 10.59
N PRO A 32 -7.67 -42.82 11.12
CA PRO A 32 -8.87 -42.51 10.35
C PRO A 32 -8.80 -41.03 9.91
N PRO A 33 -9.20 -40.70 8.67
CA PRO A 33 -9.20 -39.32 8.22
C PRO A 33 -10.12 -38.50 9.12
N GLY A 34 -9.56 -37.52 9.81
CA GLY A 34 -10.34 -36.58 10.61
C GLY A 34 -11.27 -35.76 9.70
N PRO A 35 -12.39 -35.22 10.21
CA PRO A 35 -13.37 -34.43 9.44
C PRO A 35 -12.77 -33.22 8.69
N TRP A 36 -11.57 -32.81 9.07
CA TRP A 36 -10.82 -31.69 8.50
C TRP A 36 -10.13 -32.03 7.16
N ALA A 37 -9.93 -33.32 6.86
CA ALA A 37 -9.28 -33.76 5.63
C ALA A 37 -10.21 -33.67 4.40
N GLU A 38 -11.52 -33.82 4.58
CA GLU A 38 -12.52 -33.66 3.50
C GLU A 38 -12.86 -32.19 3.21
N ALA A 39 -12.57 -31.27 4.13
CA ALA A 39 -12.80 -29.83 3.91
C ALA A 39 -11.76 -29.18 3.00
N ALA A 40 -10.65 -29.86 2.69
CA ALA A 40 -9.57 -29.37 1.84
C ALA A 40 -9.73 -29.87 0.39
N GLY A 41 -10.88 -29.59 -0.23
CA GLY A 41 -11.03 -29.74 -1.68
C GLY A 41 -10.09 -28.77 -2.43
N PRO A 42 -9.58 -29.14 -3.63
CA PRO A 42 -8.77 -28.25 -4.44
C PRO A 42 -9.55 -26.97 -4.74
N ARG A 43 -9.02 -25.82 -4.31
CA ARG A 43 -9.60 -24.51 -4.64
C ARG A 43 -9.72 -24.41 -6.18
N PRO A 44 -10.89 -24.08 -6.74
CA PRO A 44 -11.00 -23.83 -8.16
C PRO A 44 -10.08 -22.66 -8.51
N ARG A 45 -9.14 -22.92 -9.43
CA ARG A 45 -8.35 -21.87 -10.07
C ARG A 45 -9.35 -20.94 -10.75
N THR A 46 -9.26 -19.64 -10.48
CA THR A 46 -10.12 -18.63 -11.08
C THR A 46 -9.97 -18.72 -12.59
N THR A 47 -10.96 -19.29 -13.28
CA THR A 47 -11.03 -19.21 -14.74
C THR A 47 -11.28 -17.75 -15.08
N GLU A 48 -10.30 -17.17 -15.75
CA GLU A 48 -10.45 -16.13 -16.76
C GLU A 48 -11.72 -15.29 -16.63
N ARG A 49 -11.65 -14.22 -15.83
CA ARG A 49 -12.58 -13.12 -16.02
C ARG A 49 -12.22 -12.52 -17.38
N HIS A 50 -12.99 -12.89 -18.40
CA HIS A 50 -13.09 -12.13 -19.63
C HIS A 50 -13.14 -10.66 -19.25
N ILE A 51 -12.13 -9.93 -19.71
CA ILE A 51 -11.98 -8.49 -19.58
C ILE A 51 -13.13 -7.87 -20.38
N ALA A 52 -14.32 -7.82 -19.78
CA ALA A 52 -15.45 -7.06 -20.28
C ALA A 52 -15.24 -5.58 -19.93
N VAL A 53 -14.05 -5.05 -20.20
CA VAL A 53 -13.78 -3.62 -20.09
C VAL A 53 -14.27 -2.98 -21.38
N HIS A 54 -15.57 -2.71 -21.33
CA HIS A 54 -16.30 -1.65 -22.00
C HIS A 54 -16.11 -1.52 -23.52
N LYS A 55 -17.13 -1.96 -24.26
CA LYS A 55 -17.45 -1.47 -25.62
C LYS A 55 -17.34 0.06 -25.74
N ARG A 56 -17.59 0.79 -24.64
CA ARG A 56 -17.44 2.26 -24.54
C ARG A 56 -15.98 2.73 -24.54
N LEU A 57 -15.05 1.97 -23.98
CA LEU A 57 -13.62 2.27 -23.98
C LEU A 57 -13.00 1.96 -25.34
N VAL A 58 -13.41 0.85 -25.96
CA VAL A 58 -13.03 0.53 -27.35
C VAL A 58 -13.57 1.58 -28.33
N LEU A 59 -14.82 2.01 -28.16
CA LEU A 59 -15.41 3.09 -28.96
C LEU A 59 -14.63 4.40 -28.77
N GLY A 60 -14.26 4.75 -27.53
CA GLY A 60 -13.46 5.94 -27.24
C GLY A 60 -12.08 5.90 -27.91
N PHE A 61 -11.40 4.75 -27.87
CA PHE A 61 -10.11 4.58 -28.52
C PHE A 61 -10.22 4.66 -30.06
N ALA A 62 -11.26 4.06 -30.64
CA ALA A 62 -11.51 4.12 -32.08
C ALA A 62 -11.81 5.55 -32.57
N VAL A 63 -12.60 6.32 -31.81
CA VAL A 63 -12.89 7.73 -32.12
C VAL A 63 -11.62 8.59 -31.99
N SER A 64 -10.81 8.35 -30.97
CA SER A 64 -9.53 9.04 -30.77
C SER A 64 -8.56 8.82 -31.94
N ILE A 65 -8.43 7.56 -32.41
CA ILE A 65 -7.59 7.23 -33.57
C ILE A 65 -8.08 7.92 -34.84
N LEU A 66 -9.39 7.90 -35.11
CA LEU A 66 -9.96 8.56 -36.29
C LEU A 66 -9.73 10.08 -36.27
N ALA A 67 -9.84 10.72 -35.10
CA ALA A 67 -9.55 12.14 -34.96
C ALA A 67 -8.09 12.46 -35.26
N LEU A 68 -7.14 11.64 -34.77
CA LEU A 68 -5.70 11.79 -35.07
C LEU A 68 -5.40 11.62 -36.56
N LEU A 69 -6.02 10.64 -37.23
CA LEU A 69 -5.87 10.46 -38.68
C LEU A 69 -6.44 11.64 -39.48
N ALA A 70 -7.55 12.21 -39.05
CA ALA A 70 -8.12 13.39 -39.70
C ALA A 70 -7.22 14.62 -39.53
N VAL A 71 -6.69 14.87 -38.33
CA VAL A 71 -5.78 15.99 -38.06
C VAL A 71 -4.50 15.87 -38.87
N THR A 72 -3.90 14.68 -38.93
CA THR A 72 -2.70 14.43 -39.73
C THR A 72 -2.96 14.59 -41.23
N MET A 73 -4.10 14.11 -41.73
CA MET A 73 -4.50 14.34 -43.13
C MET A 73 -4.72 15.82 -43.44
N ILE A 74 -5.38 16.58 -42.56
CA ILE A 74 -5.56 18.02 -42.74
C ILE A 74 -4.22 18.74 -42.75
N ALA A 75 -3.30 18.39 -41.83
CA ALA A 75 -1.96 18.97 -41.79
C ALA A 75 -1.19 18.71 -43.10
N VAL A 76 -1.20 17.47 -43.60
CA VAL A 76 -0.55 17.12 -44.87
C VAL A 76 -1.20 17.86 -46.04
N LEU A 77 -2.53 17.92 -46.10
CA LEU A 77 -3.24 18.66 -47.15
C LEU A 77 -2.93 20.15 -47.11
N LEU A 78 -2.82 20.76 -45.92
CA LEU A 78 -2.43 22.16 -45.77
C LEU A 78 -0.95 22.38 -46.15
N SER A 79 -0.04 21.47 -45.80
CA SER A 79 1.36 21.52 -46.22
C SER A 79 1.50 21.43 -47.75
N VAL A 80 0.77 20.52 -48.39
CA VAL A 80 0.78 20.38 -49.87
C VAL A 80 0.15 21.61 -50.54
N ARG A 81 -0.87 22.23 -49.93
CA ARG A 81 -1.47 23.48 -50.44
C ARG A 81 -0.57 24.70 -50.26
N PHE A 82 0.33 24.68 -49.28
CA PHE A 82 1.30 25.75 -49.07
C PHE A 82 2.37 25.77 -50.17
N GLU A 83 2.65 24.62 -50.78
CA GLU A 83 3.64 24.48 -51.86
C GLU A 83 3.14 25.02 -53.22
N GLU A 84 1.83 25.24 -53.37
CA GLU A 84 1.21 25.74 -54.63
C GLU A 84 0.93 27.26 -54.65
N CYS A 85 1.44 28.02 -53.68
CA CYS A 85 1.46 29.49 -53.73
C CYS A 85 2.85 30.08 -53.49
N GLY A 86 3.88 29.41 -54.04
CA GLY A 86 5.28 29.80 -53.90
C GLY A 86 6.05 29.85 -55.22
N THR A 87 5.46 30.29 -56.33
CA THR A 87 6.22 30.49 -57.59
C THR A 87 5.98 31.88 -58.19
N ALA A 88 6.63 32.90 -57.60
CA ALA A 88 7.17 34.04 -58.35
C ALA A 88 7.92 34.99 -57.41
N ALA A 89 9.25 34.86 -57.34
CA ALA A 89 10.20 35.96 -57.46
C ALA A 89 11.63 35.47 -57.17
N ASP A 90 12.51 35.66 -58.16
CA ASP A 90 13.93 35.33 -58.21
C ASP A 90 14.82 36.01 -57.14
N GLY A 91 15.86 35.29 -56.69
CA GLY A 91 17.04 35.85 -56.02
C GLY A 91 18.06 34.78 -55.59
N PRO A 92 19.39 34.98 -55.78
CA PRO A 92 20.42 33.91 -55.74
C PRO A 92 20.87 33.51 -54.31
N PRO A 93 21.64 32.41 -54.14
CA PRO A 93 21.71 31.72 -52.86
C PRO A 93 22.65 32.44 -51.90
N ARG A 94 22.20 32.64 -50.65
CA ARG A 94 23.08 32.83 -49.51
C ARG A 94 23.05 31.58 -48.65
N ALA A 95 24.15 30.85 -48.73
CA ALA A 95 24.55 29.91 -47.69
C ALA A 95 24.85 30.70 -46.42
N SER A 96 24.12 30.42 -45.35
CA SER A 96 24.60 30.50 -43.96
C SER A 96 23.45 30.21 -43.00
N GLU A 97 23.63 29.14 -42.22
CA GLU A 97 23.17 29.04 -40.83
C GLU A 97 21.66 28.86 -40.57
N GLU A 98 21.13 27.67 -40.81
CA GLU A 98 19.97 27.16 -40.06
C GLU A 98 20.17 25.67 -39.71
N GLU A 99 21.12 25.40 -38.82
CA GLU A 99 21.27 24.06 -38.23
C GLU A 99 21.54 24.11 -36.70
N ALA A 100 21.09 25.16 -36.03
CA ALA A 100 21.34 25.35 -34.58
C ALA A 100 20.15 25.99 -33.83
N ARG A 101 18.91 25.62 -34.16
CA ARG A 101 17.73 26.14 -33.42
C ARG A 101 16.69 25.09 -33.02
N GLY A 102 16.93 23.82 -33.35
CA GLY A 102 16.09 22.69 -32.93
C GLY A 102 16.52 22.03 -31.62
N GLY A 103 17.72 22.32 -31.12
CA GLY A 103 18.25 21.71 -29.88
C GLY A 103 17.70 22.36 -28.61
N GLU A 104 17.65 23.70 -28.56
CA GLU A 104 17.32 24.44 -27.33
C GLU A 104 15.88 24.25 -26.84
N ALA A 105 14.89 24.10 -27.73
CA ALA A 105 13.51 23.83 -27.30
C ALA A 105 13.34 22.39 -26.81
N ALA A 106 14.00 21.42 -27.46
CA ALA A 106 13.96 20.03 -27.05
C ALA A 106 14.73 19.79 -25.73
N GLU A 107 15.88 20.47 -25.54
CA GLU A 107 16.66 20.41 -24.30
C GLU A 107 15.90 20.99 -23.10
N VAL A 108 15.16 22.09 -23.29
CA VAL A 108 14.34 22.69 -22.23
C VAL A 108 13.13 21.81 -21.88
N GLU A 109 12.48 21.21 -22.88
CA GLU A 109 11.37 20.27 -22.66
C GLU A 109 11.83 19.00 -21.92
N GLU A 110 12.99 18.44 -22.28
CA GLU A 110 13.57 17.28 -21.60
C GLU A 110 13.94 17.57 -20.14
N GLU A 111 14.51 18.76 -19.87
CA GLU A 111 14.83 19.18 -18.50
C GLU A 111 13.55 19.36 -17.65
N GLU A 112 12.52 20.04 -18.17
CA GLU A 112 11.25 20.23 -17.45
C GLU A 112 10.57 18.90 -17.12
N GLU A 113 10.54 17.95 -18.06
CA GLU A 113 10.03 16.61 -17.82
C GLU A 113 10.84 15.86 -16.77
N GLU A 114 12.17 15.96 -16.77
CA GLU A 114 13.04 15.34 -15.77
C GLU A 114 12.85 15.97 -14.38
N TRP A 115 12.70 17.30 -14.31
CA TRP A 115 12.37 18.02 -13.09
C TRP A 115 11.03 17.57 -12.51
N GLN A 116 10.01 17.38 -13.35
CA GLN A 116 8.71 16.82 -12.95
C GLN A 116 8.88 15.37 -12.45
N ARG A 117 9.60 14.53 -13.19
CA ARG A 117 9.88 13.13 -12.84
C ARG A 117 10.58 12.98 -11.48
N ARG A 118 11.48 13.91 -11.14
CA ARG A 118 12.14 13.95 -9.83
C ARG A 118 11.23 14.40 -8.69
N GLN A 119 10.22 15.23 -8.96
CA GLN A 119 9.24 15.60 -7.94
C GLN A 119 8.28 14.45 -7.60
N GLU A 120 8.03 13.56 -8.56
CA GLU A 120 7.11 12.43 -8.38
C GLU A 120 7.72 11.25 -7.61
N LEU A 121 9.06 11.17 -7.53
CA LEU A 121 9.73 10.07 -6.84
C LEU A 121 9.69 10.25 -5.31
N PRO A 122 9.30 9.20 -4.55
CA PRO A 122 9.31 9.30 -3.10
C PRO A 122 10.73 9.51 -2.59
N PRO A 123 10.91 10.26 -1.49
CA PRO A 123 12.23 10.59 -0.94
C PRO A 123 13.00 9.36 -0.44
N TRP A 124 12.36 8.19 -0.37
CA TRP A 124 12.95 6.94 0.07
C TRP A 124 12.41 5.74 -0.71
N ALA A 125 13.29 5.08 -1.47
CA ALA A 125 12.93 3.94 -2.30
C ALA A 125 13.33 2.57 -1.69
N ARG A 126 14.14 2.56 -0.63
CA ARG A 126 14.66 1.32 -0.04
C ARG A 126 13.67 0.75 0.98
N PRO A 127 13.49 -0.58 1.05
CA PRO A 127 12.58 -1.18 2.03
C PRO A 127 13.05 -0.99 3.48
N ARG A 128 14.37 -0.91 3.72
CA ARG A 128 14.93 -0.61 5.05
C ARG A 128 14.86 0.88 5.31
N LEU A 129 14.43 1.27 6.51
CA LEU A 129 14.36 2.67 6.91
C LEU A 129 15.75 3.32 6.96
N PRO A 130 15.82 4.65 6.76
CA PRO A 130 17.03 5.42 7.00
C PRO A 130 17.52 5.29 8.45
N ARG A 131 18.82 5.46 8.68
CA ARG A 131 19.42 5.33 10.02
C ARG A 131 19.62 6.65 10.76
N HIS A 132 19.20 7.78 10.17
CA HIS A 132 19.40 9.12 10.76
C HIS A 132 18.37 9.48 11.84
N LEU A 133 17.28 8.72 11.96
CA LEU A 133 16.27 8.86 13.00
C LEU A 133 16.26 7.61 13.87
N ARG A 134 16.32 7.81 15.19
CA ARG A 134 16.20 6.75 16.17
C ARG A 134 14.97 7.00 17.04
N PRO A 135 13.97 6.10 17.05
CA PRO A 135 12.87 6.22 17.99
C PRO A 135 13.35 5.90 19.41
N LEU A 136 12.98 6.75 20.37
CA LEU A 136 13.29 6.59 21.79
C LEU A 136 12.11 5.96 22.53
N HIS A 137 10.90 6.49 22.32
CA HIS A 137 9.70 6.05 23.03
C HIS A 137 8.44 6.22 22.17
N TYR A 138 7.49 5.30 22.35
CA TYR A 138 6.18 5.33 21.73
C TYR A 138 5.11 5.40 22.80
N ASN A 139 4.22 6.38 22.69
CA ASN A 139 2.95 6.38 23.40
C ASN A 139 1.84 6.08 22.39
N LEU A 140 1.12 4.98 22.62
CA LEU A 140 0.11 4.43 21.72
C LEU A 140 -1.26 4.52 22.42
N MET A 141 -2.18 5.28 21.82
CA MET A 141 -3.59 5.27 22.19
C MET A 141 -4.37 4.61 21.05
N LEU A 142 -5.13 3.56 21.37
CA LEU A 142 -5.92 2.80 20.40
C LEU A 142 -7.33 2.62 20.95
N SER A 143 -8.32 2.89 20.11
CA SER A 143 -9.74 2.69 20.38
C SER A 143 -10.30 1.77 19.30
N ALA A 144 -10.73 0.58 19.71
CA ALA A 144 -11.30 -0.41 18.82
C ALA A 144 -12.83 -0.40 18.92
N PHE A 145 -13.49 -0.42 17.77
CA PHE A 145 -14.93 -0.45 17.61
C PHE A 145 -15.31 -1.80 16.98
N MET A 146 -15.92 -2.67 17.79
CA MET A 146 -16.20 -4.05 17.38
C MET A 146 -17.50 -4.20 16.58
N GLU A 147 -18.36 -3.18 16.59
CA GLU A 147 -19.63 -3.16 15.85
C GLU A 147 -19.39 -2.97 14.34
N ASN A 148 -18.44 -2.11 13.99
CA ASN A 148 -18.08 -1.80 12.60
C ASN A 148 -16.71 -2.35 12.20
N PHE A 149 -16.02 -3.04 13.13
CA PHE A 149 -14.69 -3.60 12.95
C PHE A 149 -13.67 -2.56 12.46
N THR A 150 -13.64 -1.42 13.15
CA THR A 150 -12.68 -0.35 12.89
C THR A 150 -11.88 -0.03 14.14
N PHE A 151 -10.75 0.63 13.98
CA PHE A 151 -10.01 1.19 15.09
C PHE A 151 -9.41 2.52 14.70
N SER A 152 -9.33 3.41 15.67
CA SER A 152 -8.66 4.69 15.53
C SER A 152 -7.74 4.91 16.70
N GLY A 153 -6.81 5.84 16.53
CA GLY A 153 -5.83 6.06 17.57
C GLY A 153 -4.88 7.20 17.28
N GLU A 154 -4.02 7.40 18.25
CA GLU A 154 -2.90 8.33 18.20
C GLU A 154 -1.62 7.59 18.53
N VAL A 155 -0.61 7.76 17.68
CA VAL A 155 0.77 7.37 17.97
C VAL A 155 1.57 8.64 18.21
N ASN A 156 2.21 8.72 19.36
CA ASN A 156 3.18 9.74 19.66
C ASN A 156 4.58 9.10 19.78
N VAL A 157 5.50 9.50 18.89
CA VAL A 157 6.86 8.98 18.80
C VAL A 157 7.85 10.05 19.22
N GLN A 158 8.66 9.77 20.23
CA GLN A 158 9.83 10.58 20.55
C GLN A 158 11.00 10.13 19.68
N LEU A 159 11.56 11.04 18.89
CA LEU A 159 12.65 10.75 17.95
C LEU A 159 13.94 11.46 18.38
N GLU A 160 15.06 10.75 18.25
CA GLU A 160 16.42 11.30 18.29
C GLU A 160 16.94 11.42 16.86
N VAL A 161 17.44 12.60 16.48
CA VAL A 161 17.95 12.87 15.14
C VAL A 161 19.47 12.90 15.18
N HIS A 162 20.12 11.91 14.58
CA HIS A 162 21.59 11.85 14.52
C HIS A 162 22.16 12.76 13.43
N ASN A 163 21.52 12.79 12.27
CA ASN A 163 21.91 13.64 11.14
C ASN A 163 20.72 14.51 10.72
N ALA A 164 20.98 15.79 10.44
CA ALA A 164 19.96 16.69 9.93
C ALA A 164 19.32 16.12 8.65
N SER A 165 17.99 16.02 8.64
CA SER A 165 17.22 15.47 7.52
C SER A 165 15.99 16.31 7.26
N ARG A 166 15.61 16.42 5.99
CA ARG A 166 14.38 17.08 5.54
C ARG A 166 13.14 16.18 5.66
N TYR A 167 13.35 14.86 5.72
CA TYR A 167 12.28 13.87 5.70
C TYR A 167 12.34 12.91 6.89
N ILE A 168 11.15 12.56 7.38
CA ILE A 168 10.92 11.48 8.34
C ILE A 168 10.23 10.35 7.58
N VAL A 169 10.87 9.18 7.55
CA VAL A 169 10.38 8.01 6.82
C VAL A 169 10.02 6.94 7.83
N LEU A 170 8.80 6.40 7.73
CA LEU A 170 8.21 5.43 8.66
C LEU A 170 7.45 4.37 7.89
N HIS A 171 7.18 3.24 8.55
CA HIS A 171 6.29 2.22 8.00
C HIS A 171 4.83 2.56 8.32
N ALA A 172 3.97 2.45 7.32
CA ALA A 172 2.53 2.47 7.47
C ALA A 172 1.94 1.44 6.49
N HIS A 173 1.09 0.55 6.97
CA HIS A 173 0.48 -0.49 6.14
C HIS A 173 -1.02 -0.56 6.42
N ARG A 174 -1.83 -0.43 5.37
CA ARG A 174 -3.31 -0.48 5.44
C ARG A 174 -3.91 0.41 6.55
N MET A 175 -3.30 1.57 6.74
CA MET A 175 -3.74 2.58 7.70
C MET A 175 -4.06 3.87 6.97
N HIS A 176 -5.19 4.49 7.32
CA HIS A 176 -5.54 5.82 6.85
C HIS A 176 -5.03 6.85 7.85
N ILE A 177 -4.21 7.77 7.36
CA ILE A 177 -3.56 8.80 8.19
C ILE A 177 -4.41 10.06 8.11
N GLU A 178 -5.02 10.44 9.23
CA GLU A 178 -5.88 11.62 9.29
C GLU A 178 -5.08 12.90 9.50
N ALA A 179 -4.07 12.84 10.37
CA ALA A 179 -3.23 14.00 10.66
C ALA A 179 -1.84 13.58 11.15
N VAL A 180 -0.85 14.40 10.79
CA VAL A 180 0.53 14.27 11.27
C VAL A 180 0.97 15.63 11.80
N ARG A 181 1.59 15.64 12.97
CA ARG A 181 2.13 16.86 13.61
C ARG A 181 3.52 16.57 14.16
N VAL A 182 4.47 17.45 13.85
CA VAL A 182 5.79 17.45 14.45
C VAL A 182 5.84 18.57 15.48
N GLN A 183 6.12 18.24 16.73
CA GLN A 183 6.27 19.19 17.82
C GLN A 183 7.76 19.46 18.11
N ARG A 184 8.02 20.42 19.01
CA ARG A 184 9.38 20.72 19.49
C ARG A 184 10.02 19.46 20.09
N SER A 185 11.33 19.34 19.95
CA SER A 185 12.12 18.15 20.34
C SER A 185 11.79 16.87 19.56
N TYR A 186 11.39 17.00 18.29
CA TYR A 186 11.14 15.86 17.39
C TYR A 186 10.13 14.85 17.93
N ASN A 187 9.09 15.36 18.59
CA ASN A 187 7.96 14.56 19.00
C ASN A 187 6.94 14.50 17.86
N LEU A 188 6.76 13.30 17.29
CA LEU A 188 5.91 13.06 16.13
C LEU A 188 4.58 12.47 16.58
N LYS A 189 3.49 13.20 16.35
CA LYS A 189 2.13 12.78 16.62
C LYS A 189 1.43 12.41 15.32
N ILE A 190 0.93 11.18 15.24
CA ILE A 190 0.22 10.62 14.09
C ILE A 190 -1.17 10.20 14.56
N ILE A 191 -2.22 10.73 13.95
CA ILE A 191 -3.61 10.33 14.17
C ILE A 191 -4.03 9.48 12.99
N TYR A 192 -4.60 8.31 13.28
CA TYR A 192 -4.91 7.33 12.25
C TYR A 192 -6.22 6.60 12.55
N ASN A 193 -6.79 6.05 11.50
CA ASN A 193 -7.90 5.11 11.54
C ASN A 193 -7.67 3.98 10.53
N ALA A 194 -8.21 2.80 10.83
CA ALA A 194 -8.04 1.60 10.01
C ALA A 194 -9.15 0.59 10.28
N LEU A 195 -9.26 -0.41 9.39
CA LEU A 195 -10.16 -1.54 9.55
C LEU A 195 -9.47 -2.65 10.34
N ILE A 196 -10.22 -3.33 11.21
CA ILE A 196 -9.76 -4.53 11.90
C ILE A 196 -9.78 -5.68 10.90
N GLU A 197 -8.61 -6.27 10.66
CA GLU A 197 -8.43 -7.27 9.62
C GLU A 197 -9.07 -8.62 9.98
N ASN A 198 -9.39 -9.40 8.94
CA ASN A 198 -9.82 -10.80 9.06
C ASN A 198 -8.65 -11.79 8.94
N GLU A 199 -7.52 -11.31 8.45
CA GLU A 199 -6.29 -12.08 8.33
C GLU A 199 -5.62 -12.17 9.71
N LEU A 200 -4.91 -13.26 10.00
CA LEU A 200 -4.18 -13.45 11.27
C LEU A 200 -2.88 -12.64 11.32
N LEU A 201 -2.92 -11.38 10.87
CA LEU A 201 -1.78 -10.48 10.76
C LEU A 201 -2.16 -9.08 11.25
N GLY A 202 -1.27 -8.46 12.02
CA GLY A 202 -1.47 -7.10 12.52
C GLY A 202 -2.57 -7.03 13.59
N PHE A 203 -3.45 -6.05 13.49
CA PHE A 203 -4.61 -5.92 14.38
C PHE A 203 -5.84 -6.55 13.72
N PHE A 204 -6.22 -7.72 14.25
CA PHE A 204 -7.23 -8.58 13.64
C PHE A 204 -8.29 -8.99 14.66
N ARG A 205 -9.47 -9.36 14.15
CA ARG A 205 -10.58 -9.86 14.98
C ARG A 205 -10.59 -11.38 15.04
N SER A 206 -11.01 -11.89 16.19
CA SER A 206 -11.32 -13.31 16.40
C SER A 206 -12.74 -13.43 16.94
N SER A 207 -13.39 -14.56 16.66
CA SER A 207 -14.76 -14.83 17.13
C SER A 207 -14.86 -16.21 17.74
N TYR A 208 -15.70 -16.37 18.75
CA TYR A 208 -15.99 -17.66 19.39
C TYR A 208 -17.50 -17.90 19.45
N VAL A 209 -17.91 -19.15 19.67
CA VAL A 209 -19.33 -19.50 19.81
C VAL A 209 -19.61 -19.82 21.27
N LEU A 210 -20.59 -19.13 21.86
CA LEU A 210 -21.02 -19.34 23.23
C LEU A 210 -22.54 -19.52 23.25
N HIS A 211 -23.01 -20.67 23.72
CA HIS A 211 -24.45 -21.04 23.70
C HIS A 211 -25.11 -20.97 22.32
N GLY A 212 -24.37 -21.28 21.24
CA GLY A 212 -24.89 -21.24 19.87
C GLY A 212 -24.89 -19.84 19.23
N GLU A 213 -24.60 -18.78 19.98
CA GLU A 213 -24.38 -17.44 19.44
C GLU A 213 -22.90 -17.21 19.12
N ARG A 214 -22.62 -16.64 17.96
CA ARG A 214 -21.28 -16.19 17.59
C ARG A 214 -21.01 -14.83 18.22
N ARG A 215 -19.90 -14.71 18.94
CA ARG A 215 -19.41 -13.52 19.65
C ARG A 215 -18.05 -13.09 19.10
#